data_AF-A0A0G9KV29-F1
#
_entry.id   AF-A0A0G9KV29-F1
#
_cell.length_a   1.000
_cell.length_b   1.000
_cell.length_c   1.000
_cell.angle_alpha   90.00
_cell.angle_beta   90.00
_cell.angle_gamma   90.00
#
_symmetry.space_group_name_H-M   'P 1'
#
loop_
_entity.id
_entity.type
_entity.pdbx_description
1 polymer ?
#
loop_
_entity_poly.entity_id
_entity_poly.type
_entity_poly.pdbx_seq_one_letter_code
_entity_poly.pdbx_strand_id
1 'polypeptide(L)'
;MKKLFKMSVLFIILAIFGGCASSGVIPMDNGVYYISKSNARVGMGPPSPETISDVYREANDFCKTKNKEVKRINNIYTDSGFGKTANFALEFSCVKINPEE
;
A
#
# COMPACT_ATOMS: atom_id res chain seq x y z
N MET A 1 -27.34 6.51 38.04
CA MET A 1 -27.44 5.45 36.99
C MET A 1 -27.46 5.99 35.55
N LYS A 2 -28.18 7.08 35.22
CA LYS A 2 -28.23 7.67 33.86
C LYS A 2 -26.86 8.15 33.30
N LYS A 3 -25.94 8.60 34.16
CA LYS A 3 -24.57 9.03 33.78
C LYS A 3 -23.66 7.87 33.36
N LEU A 4 -23.79 6.70 33.98
CA LEU A 4 -23.05 5.49 33.62
C LEU A 4 -23.49 4.93 32.26
N PHE A 5 -24.80 4.98 31.97
CA PHE A 5 -25.34 4.58 30.67
C PHE A 5 -24.89 5.51 29.54
N LYS A 6 -24.88 6.84 29.76
CA LYS A 6 -24.34 7.82 28.79
C LYS A 6 -22.84 7.63 28.52
N MET A 7 -22.05 7.26 29.53
CA MET A 7 -20.59 7.05 29.37
C MET A 7 -20.27 5.74 28.63
N SER A 8 -21.09 4.70 28.82
CA SER A 8 -20.95 3.43 28.12
C SER A 8 -21.32 3.53 26.63
N VAL A 9 -22.35 4.31 26.29
CA VAL A 9 -22.72 4.57 24.89
C VAL A 9 -21.62 5.35 24.16
N LEU A 10 -20.93 6.27 24.83
CA LEU A 10 -19.83 7.04 24.23
C LEU A 10 -18.62 6.14 23.87
N PHE A 11 -18.34 5.11 24.67
CA PHE A 11 -17.26 4.15 24.40
C PHE A 11 -17.56 3.22 23.22
N ILE A 12 -18.83 2.82 23.06
CA ILE A 12 -19.27 1.95 21.96
C ILE A 12 -19.20 2.69 20.61
N ILE A 13 -19.48 3.99 20.60
CA ILE A 13 -19.42 4.82 19.37
C ILE A 13 -17.96 5.02 18.90
N LEU A 14 -16.98 5.09 19.82
CA LEU A 14 -15.56 5.23 19.45
C LEU A 14 -14.96 3.97 18.81
N ALA A 15 -15.48 2.78 19.14
CA ALA A 15 -14.94 1.50 18.65
C ALA A 15 -15.28 1.23 17.17
N ILE A 16 -16.24 1.95 16.59
CA ILE A 16 -16.74 1.68 15.22
C ILE A 16 -15.87 2.37 14.15
N PHE A 17 -14.99 3.30 14.52
CA PHE A 17 -14.10 4.00 13.58
C PHE A 17 -12.77 3.27 13.26
N GLY A 18 -12.59 2.04 13.75
CA GLY A 18 -11.48 1.17 13.36
C GLY A 18 -11.66 0.59 11.96
N GLY A 19 -11.71 1.44 10.93
CA GLY A 19 -11.76 0.99 9.54
C GLY A 19 -10.50 0.21 9.18
N CYS A 20 -10.66 -1.01 8.66
CA CYS A 20 -9.55 -1.77 8.11
C CYS A 20 -8.95 -0.99 6.94
N ALA A 21 -7.74 -0.47 7.10
CA ALA A 21 -6.96 0.07 5.99
C ALA A 21 -6.65 -1.09 5.03
N SER A 22 -7.52 -1.31 4.04
CA SER A 22 -7.26 -2.28 2.98
C SER A 22 -6.08 -1.76 2.16
N SER A 23 -4.91 -2.37 2.33
CA SER A 23 -3.79 -2.12 1.43
C SER A 23 -4.19 -2.56 0.02
N GLY A 24 -3.82 -1.81 -1.01
CA GLY A 24 -3.88 -2.19 -2.42
C GLY A 24 -2.86 -3.26 -2.82
N VAL A 25 -2.28 -3.96 -1.85
CA VAL A 25 -1.38 -5.10 -2.04
C VAL A 25 -2.20 -6.36 -2.32
N ILE A 26 -1.90 -6.99 -3.44
CA ILE A 26 -2.51 -8.23 -3.91
C ILE A 26 -1.51 -9.36 -3.65
N PRO A 27 -1.84 -10.37 -2.82
CA PRO A 27 -1.00 -11.55 -2.68
C PRO A 27 -1.04 -12.36 -3.98
N MET A 28 0.14 -12.77 -4.43
CA MET A 28 0.34 -13.68 -5.56
C MET A 28 0.77 -15.05 -5.02
N ASP A 29 1.27 -15.93 -5.89
CA ASP A 29 1.83 -17.22 -5.55
C ASP A 29 3.25 -17.11 -4.93
N ASN A 30 3.67 -18.18 -4.24
CA ASN A 30 5.04 -18.33 -3.72
C ASN A 30 5.56 -17.21 -2.80
N GLY A 31 4.65 -16.53 -2.08
CA GLY A 31 5.02 -15.44 -1.18
C GLY A 31 5.41 -14.13 -1.88
N VAL A 32 5.04 -14.01 -3.16
CA VAL A 32 5.12 -12.79 -3.95
C VAL A 32 3.86 -11.96 -3.71
N TYR A 33 4.02 -10.65 -3.78
CA TYR A 33 2.97 -9.66 -3.66
C TYR A 33 3.07 -8.68 -4.82
N TYR A 34 1.92 -8.16 -5.24
CA TYR A 34 1.80 -7.20 -6.31
C TYR A 34 1.10 -5.94 -5.79
N ILE A 35 1.57 -4.77 -6.18
CA ILE A 35 0.90 -3.51 -5.92
C ILE A 35 1.05 -2.62 -7.15
N SER A 36 -0.01 -1.90 -7.50
CA SER A 36 -0.03 -1.04 -8.67
C SER A 36 -0.78 0.25 -8.36
N LYS A 37 -0.17 1.39 -8.74
CA LYS A 37 -0.81 2.71 -8.64
C LYS A 37 -0.64 3.45 -9.96
N SER A 38 -1.73 4.07 -10.40
CA SER A 38 -1.74 5.01 -11.53
C SER A 38 -1.92 6.42 -11.02
N ASN A 39 -1.35 7.40 -11.72
CA ASN A 39 -1.69 8.80 -11.52
C ASN A 39 -2.53 9.32 -12.69
N ALA A 40 -3.49 10.20 -12.40
CA ALA A 40 -4.30 10.86 -13.42
C ALA A 40 -3.57 12.09 -14.00
N ARG A 41 -2.25 11.99 -14.21
CA ARG A 41 -1.49 13.09 -14.83
C ARG A 41 -1.81 13.13 -16.32
N VAL A 42 -2.13 14.33 -16.80
CA VAL A 42 -2.37 14.62 -18.22
C VAL A 42 -1.02 14.89 -18.88
N GLY A 43 -0.67 14.11 -19.90
CA GLY A 43 0.59 14.23 -20.63
C GLY A 43 1.08 12.90 -21.17
N MET A 44 2.23 12.92 -21.84
CA MET A 44 2.97 11.72 -22.25
C MET A 44 4.24 11.61 -21.41
N GLY A 45 4.52 10.44 -20.88
CA GLY A 45 5.75 10.20 -20.13
C GLY A 45 5.62 9.13 -19.04
N PRO A 46 6.71 8.89 -18.31
CA PRO A 46 6.75 7.87 -17.27
C PRO A 46 5.89 8.23 -16.05
N PRO A 47 5.57 7.25 -15.19
CA PRO A 47 4.92 7.51 -13.90
C PRO A 47 5.74 8.50 -13.08
N SER A 48 5.06 9.35 -12.31
CA SER A 48 5.75 10.39 -11.53
C SER A 48 6.53 9.75 -10.37
N PRO A 49 7.62 10.40 -9.90
CA PRO A 49 8.35 9.95 -8.71
C PRO A 49 7.43 9.75 -7.50
N GLU A 50 6.39 10.57 -7.37
CA GLU A 50 5.37 10.46 -6.33
C GLU A 50 4.65 9.10 -6.40
N THR A 51 4.17 8.72 -7.58
CA THR A 51 3.50 7.41 -7.81
C THR A 51 4.41 6.24 -7.49
N ILE A 52 5.67 6.32 -7.92
CA ILE A 52 6.68 5.29 -7.62
C ILE A 52 6.89 5.21 -6.11
N SER A 53 7.08 6.36 -5.45
CA SER A 53 7.32 6.43 -4.01
C SER A 53 6.15 5.89 -3.18
N ASP A 54 4.90 6.15 -3.59
CA ASP A 54 3.71 5.63 -2.92
C ASP A 54 3.59 4.11 -3.00
N VAL A 55 3.95 3.53 -4.14
CA VAL A 55 3.99 2.07 -4.30
C VAL A 55 5.03 1.45 -3.37
N TYR A 56 6.23 2.03 -3.31
CA TYR A 56 7.26 1.54 -2.38
C TYR A 56 6.89 1.75 -0.92
N ARG A 57 6.30 2.90 -0.57
CA ARG A 57 5.87 3.19 0.79
C ARG A 57 4.86 2.15 1.27
N GLU A 58 3.84 1.87 0.46
CA GLU A 58 2.81 0.90 0.83
C GLU A 58 3.32 -0.55 0.86
N ALA A 59 4.22 -0.93 -0.06
CA ALA A 59 4.91 -2.22 0.02
C ALA A 59 5.75 -2.36 1.30
N ASN A 60 6.46 -1.29 1.68
CA ASN A 60 7.25 -1.24 2.91
C ASN A 60 6.36 -1.35 4.14
N ASP A 61 5.27 -0.58 4.19
CA ASP A 61 4.32 -0.62 5.31
C ASP A 61 3.70 -2.02 5.43
N PHE A 62 3.36 -2.65 4.30
CA PHE A 62 2.89 -4.04 4.28
C PHE A 62 3.92 -5.03 4.84
N CYS A 63 5.18 -4.98 4.40
CA CYS A 63 6.21 -5.89 4.94
C CYS A 63 6.56 -5.58 6.40
N LYS A 64 6.49 -4.32 6.84
CA LYS A 64 6.68 -3.93 8.25
C LYS A 64 5.64 -4.57 9.17
N THR A 65 4.37 -4.72 8.72
CA THR A 65 3.37 -5.47 9.51
C THR A 65 3.77 -6.93 9.78
N LYS A 66 4.71 -7.47 8.99
CA LYS A 66 5.25 -8.82 9.09
C LYS A 66 6.64 -8.86 9.73
N ASN A 67 7.17 -7.74 10.22
CA ASN A 67 8.56 -7.58 10.70
C ASN A 67 9.59 -8.01 9.65
N LYS A 68 9.37 -7.61 8.41
CA LYS A 68 10.17 -7.95 7.24
C LYS A 68 10.43 -6.73 6.37
N GLU A 69 11.41 -6.85 5.48
CA GLU A 69 11.75 -5.83 4.49
C GLU A 69 11.29 -6.23 3.09
N VAL A 70 11.09 -5.20 2.26
CA VAL A 70 10.71 -5.38 0.85
C VAL A 70 11.92 -5.83 0.06
N LYS A 71 11.86 -7.04 -0.51
CA LYS A 71 12.73 -7.46 -1.60
C LYS A 71 11.98 -7.29 -2.92
N ARG A 72 12.45 -6.33 -3.71
CA ARG A 72 11.96 -6.08 -5.07
C ARG A 72 12.21 -7.30 -5.95
N ILE A 73 11.19 -7.73 -6.68
CA ILE A 73 11.26 -8.81 -7.67
C ILE A 73 11.21 -8.21 -9.07
N ASN A 74 10.22 -7.36 -9.34
CA ASN A 74 10.06 -6.75 -10.66
C ASN A 74 9.44 -5.35 -10.55
N ASN A 75 9.93 -4.45 -11.40
CA ASN A 75 9.42 -3.09 -11.56
C ASN A 75 8.77 -2.96 -12.93
N ILE A 76 7.48 -2.62 -12.94
CA ILE A 76 6.71 -2.51 -14.17
C ILE A 76 6.34 -1.04 -14.36
N TYR A 77 7.00 -0.41 -15.32
CA TYR A 77 6.73 0.96 -15.73
C TYR A 77 5.79 0.96 -16.91
N THR A 78 4.73 1.74 -16.79
CA THR A 78 3.79 1.98 -17.88
C THR A 78 3.69 3.48 -18.10
N ASP A 79 4.17 3.92 -19.24
CA ASP A 79 4.11 5.33 -19.63
C ASP A 79 2.66 5.74 -19.97
N SER A 80 2.35 7.01 -19.70
CA SER A 80 1.11 7.63 -20.15
C SER A 80 1.14 7.88 -21.66
N GLY A 81 -0.04 7.86 -22.26
CA GLY A 81 -0.26 8.11 -23.67
C GLY A 81 -1.69 8.55 -23.93
N PHE A 82 -2.06 8.66 -25.21
CA PHE A 82 -3.42 9.04 -25.57
C PHE A 82 -4.45 8.04 -25.01
N GLY A 83 -5.32 8.51 -24.11
CA GLY A 83 -6.31 7.68 -23.43
C GLY A 83 -5.74 6.69 -22.40
N LYS A 84 -4.46 6.79 -22.04
CA LYS A 84 -3.78 5.87 -21.11
C LYS A 84 -3.02 6.64 -20.04
N THR A 85 -3.30 6.34 -18.77
CA THR A 85 -2.58 6.93 -17.63
C THR A 85 -1.25 6.22 -17.39
N ALA A 86 -0.28 6.96 -16.85
CA ALA A 86 0.96 6.36 -16.40
C ALA A 86 0.67 5.52 -15.15
N ASN A 87 1.37 4.40 -15.05
CA ASN A 87 1.23 3.44 -13.98
C ASN A 87 2.61 2.92 -13.57
N PHE A 88 2.76 2.69 -12.27
CA PHE A 88 3.87 1.93 -11.74
C PHE A 88 3.32 0.77 -10.93
N ALA A 89 3.83 -0.43 -11.23
CA ALA A 89 3.57 -1.60 -10.44
C ALA A 89 4.85 -2.26 -9.95
N LEU A 90 4.76 -2.88 -8.79
CA LEU A 90 5.86 -3.55 -8.10
C LEU A 90 5.41 -4.96 -7.74
N GLU A 91 6.19 -5.94 -8.21
CA GLU A 91 6.21 -7.28 -7.63
C GLU A 91 7.31 -7.34 -6.58
N PHE A 92 6.98 -7.84 -5.40
CA PHE A 92 7.91 -7.90 -4.29
C PHE A 92 7.63 -9.09 -3.38
N SER A 93 8.63 -9.46 -2.58
CA SER A 93 8.47 -10.39 -1.47
C SER A 93 8.88 -9.71 -0.17
N CYS A 94 8.35 -10.20 0.95
CA CYS A 94 8.82 -9.77 2.26
C CYS A 94 9.86 -10.75 2.77
N VAL A 95 11.11 -10.28 2.94
CA VAL A 95 12.24 -11.08 3.42
C VAL A 95 12.66 -10.65 4.83
N LYS A 96 13.39 -11.52 5.54
CA LYS A 96 13.92 -11.15 6.86
C LYS A 96 14.86 -9.96 6.69
N ILE A 97 14.84 -9.06 7.68
CA ILE A 97 15.77 -7.95 7.78
C ILE A 97 17.17 -8.56 7.92
N ASN A 98 18.01 -8.35 6.92
CA ASN A 98 19.41 -8.76 6.96
C ASN A 98 20.24 -7.50 7.22
N PRO A 99 20.77 -7.29 8.43
CA PRO A 99 21.47 -6.06 8.80
C PRO A 99 22.86 -5.88 8.15
N GLU A 100 23.15 -6.55 7.02
CA GLU A 100 24.51 -6.67 6.45
C GLU A 100 24.61 -6.36 4.93
N GLU A 101 23.67 -5.59 4.35
CA GLU A 101 23.87 -4.94 3.04
C GLU A 101 23.99 -3.41 3.16
#